data_AF-A0A7X1B6Q3-F1
#
_entry.id   AF-A0A7X1B6Q3-F1
#
_cell.length_a   1.000
_cell.length_b   1.000
_cell.length_c   1.000
_cell.angle_alpha   90.00
_cell.angle_beta   90.00
_cell.angle_gamma   90.00
#
_symmetry.space_group_name_H-M   'P 1'
#
loop_
_entity.id
_entity.type
_entity.pdbx_description
1 polymer ?
#
loop_
_entity_poly.entity_id
_entity_poly.type
_entity_poly.pdbx_seq_one_letter_code
_entity_poly.pdbx_strand_id
1 'polypeptide(L)'
;MNRASKQAGFTLFELIVSLAITSVIALFVFSFATNLAKLWRHTEGSVGTELDTQIALDTIAGDLESAFFAERGVPMFAVSSISKTGGDLYNYDFSGRWVNVSAEGAGRPAEVHFDPENHHYGWAGSWLRFFTASPTFNAVGYQIIRRPAFSDSNVSSYLLHRSLIRMDRTLEGGFDISLGEYAIGTTSSALESPRLDAVILEDVIDFGVRLYVFEDSFPGNEDSPRGLRLIFPANGSGVLSDSYREHLASTAYGNDYSIRYPDVIEVFVRVLDDVGADLLRQSEDGEGLLTYEEIVEDHARVYSRMIRRRGKGVGG
;
A
#
# COMPACT_ATOMS: atom_id res chain seq x y z
N MET A 1 -58.00 -2.21 65.85
CA MET A 1 -57.52 -1.02 65.11
C MET A 1 -56.84 -1.50 63.83
N ASN A 2 -57.55 -1.51 62.70
CA ASN A 2 -56.97 -1.85 61.40
C ASN A 2 -56.70 -0.55 60.63
N ARG A 3 -55.44 -0.21 60.39
CA ARG A 3 -55.06 0.84 59.44
C ARG A 3 -55.18 0.26 58.03
N ALA A 4 -56.16 0.72 57.27
CA ALA A 4 -56.23 0.48 55.84
C ALA A 4 -55.06 1.19 55.15
N SER A 5 -54.21 0.41 54.45
CA SER A 5 -53.17 0.95 53.59
C SER A 5 -53.82 1.61 52.37
N LYS A 6 -53.65 2.93 52.19
CA LYS A 6 -54.04 3.60 50.95
C LYS A 6 -53.11 3.14 49.83
N GLN A 7 -53.64 2.39 48.86
CA GLN A 7 -52.96 2.16 47.59
C GLN A 7 -53.02 3.46 46.79
N ALA A 8 -51.87 4.07 46.54
CA ALA A 8 -51.75 5.23 45.66
C ALA A 8 -51.87 4.75 44.21
N GLY A 9 -52.96 5.12 43.54
CA GLY A 9 -53.13 4.91 42.10
C GLY A 9 -52.46 6.04 41.32
N PHE A 10 -51.67 5.69 40.32
CA PHE A 10 -50.99 6.64 39.43
C PHE A 10 -51.98 7.43 38.57
N THR A 11 -51.67 8.70 38.31
CA THR A 11 -52.49 9.54 37.41
C THR A 11 -52.14 9.30 35.94
N LEU A 12 -53.11 9.45 35.03
CA LEU A 12 -52.91 9.25 33.59
C LEU A 12 -51.81 10.17 33.01
N PHE A 13 -51.64 11.35 33.61
CA PHE A 13 -50.58 12.30 33.28
C PHE A 13 -49.19 11.76 33.64
N GLU A 14 -49.02 11.18 34.83
CA GLU A 14 -47.78 10.52 35.27
C GLU A 14 -47.37 9.39 34.33
N LEU A 15 -48.35 8.64 33.80
CA LEU A 15 -48.10 7.55 32.87
C LEU A 15 -47.58 8.06 31.52
N ILE A 16 -48.14 9.16 31.00
CA ILE A 16 -47.68 9.78 29.75
C ILE A 16 -46.27 10.36 29.92
N VAL A 17 -46.00 11.05 31.03
CA VAL A 17 -44.68 11.62 31.32
C VAL A 17 -43.63 10.51 31.46
N SER A 18 -43.97 9.42 32.15
CA SER A 18 -43.08 8.27 32.30
C SER A 18 -42.77 7.61 30.96
N LEU A 19 -43.76 7.48 30.07
CA LEU A 19 -43.58 6.94 28.73
C LEU A 19 -42.66 7.83 27.88
N ALA A 20 -42.83 9.15 27.96
CA ALA A 20 -42.00 10.12 27.24
C ALA A 20 -40.54 10.06 27.71
N ILE A 21 -40.30 10.09 29.03
CA ILE A 21 -38.95 9.98 29.60
C ILE A 21 -38.30 8.65 29.23
N THR A 22 -39.05 7.55 29.34
CA THR A 22 -38.54 6.22 28.98
C THR A 22 -38.16 6.15 27.51
N SER A 23 -38.93 6.76 26.62
CA SER A 23 -38.63 6.79 25.18
C SER A 23 -37.35 7.58 24.88
N VAL A 24 -37.15 8.73 25.54
CA VAL A 24 -35.91 9.51 25.41
C VAL A 24 -34.71 8.73 25.92
N ILE A 25 -34.83 8.09 27.09
CA ILE A 25 -33.76 7.26 27.65
C ILE A 25 -33.47 6.07 26.73
N ALA A 26 -34.48 5.41 26.19
CA ALA A 26 -34.32 4.28 25.28
C ALA A 26 -33.56 4.68 24.00
N LEU A 27 -33.92 5.82 23.40
CA LEU A 27 -33.21 6.36 22.22
C LEU A 27 -31.76 6.72 22.56
N PHE A 28 -31.52 7.31 23.73
CA PHE A 28 -30.18 7.64 24.18
C PHE A 28 -29.33 6.40 24.41
N VAL A 29 -29.87 5.38 25.09
CA VAL A 29 -29.18 4.10 25.33
C VAL A 29 -28.90 3.39 24.01
N PHE A 30 -29.84 3.41 23.06
CA PHE A 30 -29.64 2.83 21.74
C PHE A 30 -28.54 3.56 20.94
N SER A 31 -28.54 4.90 20.98
CA SER A 31 -27.49 5.71 20.35
C SER A 31 -26.12 5.42 20.98
N PHE A 32 -26.05 5.36 22.31
CA PHE A 32 -24.82 5.04 23.02
C PHE A 32 -24.31 3.62 22.69
N ALA A 33 -25.20 2.62 22.68
CA ALA A 33 -24.84 1.24 22.36
C ALA A 33 -24.34 1.09 20.92
N THR A 34 -24.97 1.77 19.95
CA THR A 34 -24.50 1.76 18.56
C THR A 34 -23.15 2.45 18.40
N ASN A 35 -22.93 3.58 19.07
CA ASN A 35 -21.63 4.26 19.08
C ASN A 35 -20.53 3.45 19.76
N LEU A 36 -20.82 2.80 20.88
CA LEU A 36 -19.88 1.91 21.57
C LEU A 36 -19.54 0.69 20.71
N ALA A 37 -20.51 0.10 20.03
CA ALA A 37 -20.30 -1.02 19.12
C ALA A 37 -19.47 -0.63 17.88
N LYS A 38 -19.60 0.61 17.39
CA LYS A 38 -18.74 1.16 16.32
C LYS A 38 -17.31 1.36 16.81
N LEU A 39 -17.14 1.97 17.99
CA LEU A 39 -15.82 2.19 18.60
C LEU A 39 -15.09 0.88 18.85
N TRP A 40 -15.80 -0.14 19.35
CA TRP A 40 -15.21 -1.44 19.65
C TRP A 40 -14.77 -2.18 18.38
N ARG A 41 -15.60 -2.20 17.33
CA ARG A 41 -15.23 -2.76 16.01
C ARG A 41 -14.06 -2.02 15.37
N HIS A 42 -14.04 -0.68 15.46
CA HIS A 42 -12.91 0.11 14.96
C HIS A 42 -11.61 -0.20 15.72
N THR A 43 -11.69 -0.40 17.03
CA THR A 43 -10.51 -0.73 17.84
C THR A 43 -9.98 -2.14 17.54
N GLU A 44 -10.86 -3.13 17.39
CA GLU A 44 -10.47 -4.52 17.12
C GLU A 44 -9.87 -4.68 15.71
N GLY A 45 -10.53 -4.14 14.68
CA GLY A 45 -10.02 -4.14 13.30
C GLY A 45 -8.70 -3.36 13.18
N SER A 46 -8.64 -2.13 13.73
CA SER A 46 -7.44 -1.30 13.65
C SER A 46 -6.21 -1.92 14.29
N VAL A 47 -6.35 -2.74 15.35
CA VAL A 47 -5.20 -3.40 16.00
C VAL A 47 -4.68 -4.56 15.15
N GLY A 48 -5.56 -5.32 14.50
CA GLY A 48 -5.17 -6.38 13.56
C GLY A 48 -4.42 -5.80 12.36
N THR A 49 -5.02 -4.84 11.67
CA THR A 49 -4.44 -4.17 10.49
C THR A 49 -3.09 -3.53 10.80
N GLU A 50 -2.92 -2.89 11.97
CA GLU A 50 -1.65 -2.32 12.40
C GLU A 50 -0.56 -3.39 12.52
N LEU A 51 -0.84 -4.49 13.24
CA LEU A 51 0.14 -5.56 13.44
C LEU A 51 0.54 -6.22 12.12
N ASP A 52 -0.41 -6.52 11.25
CA ASP A 52 -0.14 -7.11 9.94
C ASP A 52 0.68 -6.16 9.06
N THR A 53 0.37 -4.85 9.12
CA THR A 53 1.14 -3.84 8.39
C THR A 53 2.57 -3.72 8.91
N GLN A 54 2.78 -3.75 10.23
CA GLN A 54 4.13 -3.74 10.80
C GLN A 54 4.92 -4.99 10.40
N ILE A 55 4.31 -6.17 10.38
CA ILE A 55 4.94 -7.42 9.92
C ILE A 55 5.33 -7.33 8.44
N ALA A 56 4.45 -6.78 7.59
CA ALA A 56 4.74 -6.54 6.18
C ALA A 56 5.92 -5.56 6.00
N LEU A 57 5.93 -4.46 6.75
CA LEU A 57 7.03 -3.48 6.74
C LEU A 57 8.35 -4.05 7.27
N ASP A 58 8.31 -4.91 8.30
CA ASP A 58 9.48 -5.64 8.81
C ASP A 58 10.05 -6.57 7.73
N THR A 59 9.17 -7.26 6.99
CA THR A 59 9.56 -8.14 5.89
C THR A 59 10.23 -7.35 4.76
N ILE A 60 9.61 -6.25 4.32
CA ILE A 60 10.16 -5.36 3.30
C ILE A 60 11.51 -4.78 3.75
N ALA A 61 11.59 -4.32 5.01
CA ALA A 61 12.82 -3.80 5.58
C ALA A 61 13.94 -4.85 5.60
N GLY A 62 13.66 -6.09 6.01
CA GLY A 62 14.64 -7.17 6.02
C GLY A 62 15.24 -7.44 4.64
N ASP A 63 14.42 -7.45 3.59
CA ASP A 63 14.90 -7.61 2.22
C ASP A 63 15.71 -6.39 1.75
N LEU A 64 15.23 -5.17 2.01
CA LEU A 64 15.90 -3.93 1.60
C LEU A 64 17.22 -3.69 2.34
N GLU A 65 17.30 -4.04 3.62
CA GLU A 65 18.56 -3.99 4.38
C GLU A 65 19.61 -4.92 3.77
N SER A 66 19.17 -6.05 3.22
CA SER A 66 19.98 -7.07 2.55
C SER A 66 20.08 -6.88 1.04
N ALA A 67 19.62 -5.75 0.50
CA ALA A 67 19.67 -5.44 -0.92
C ALA A 67 21.12 -5.45 -1.45
N PHE A 68 21.33 -6.21 -2.52
CA PHE A 68 22.60 -6.46 -3.15
C PHE A 68 22.78 -5.60 -4.40
N PHE A 69 23.99 -5.06 -4.54
CA PHE A 69 24.40 -4.34 -5.74
C PHE A 69 25.82 -4.71 -6.13
N ALA A 70 26.04 -4.88 -7.44
CA ALA A 70 27.34 -5.02 -8.04
C ALA A 70 27.45 -4.08 -9.25
N GLU A 71 28.52 -3.30 -9.33
CA GLU A 71 28.73 -2.37 -10.43
C GLU A 71 28.96 -3.14 -11.74
N ARG A 72 27.92 -3.22 -12.58
CA ARG A 72 27.93 -3.99 -13.84
C ARG A 72 27.36 -3.22 -15.02
N GLY A 73 26.94 -1.97 -14.82
CA GLY A 73 26.32 -1.15 -15.87
C GLY A 73 24.94 -1.65 -16.32
N VAL A 74 24.31 -2.53 -15.52
CA VAL A 74 22.95 -3.04 -15.76
C VAL A 74 22.05 -2.69 -14.58
N PRO A 75 20.74 -2.47 -14.79
CA PRO A 75 19.80 -2.22 -13.71
C PRO A 75 19.74 -3.38 -12.71
N MET A 76 20.02 -3.13 -11.44
CA MET A 76 19.96 -4.13 -10.36
C MET A 76 18.88 -3.84 -9.31
N PHE A 77 18.33 -2.64 -9.36
CA PHE A 77 17.22 -2.19 -8.54
C PHE A 77 16.35 -1.33 -9.42
N ALA A 78 15.05 -1.58 -9.38
CA ALA A 78 14.10 -0.84 -10.17
C ALA A 78 12.81 -0.56 -9.40
N VAL A 79 12.25 0.60 -9.69
CA VAL A 79 10.93 0.99 -9.24
C VAL A 79 10.20 1.52 -10.46
N SER A 80 8.99 1.03 -10.69
CA SER A 80 8.12 1.51 -11.75
C SER A 80 6.76 1.82 -11.14
N SER A 81 6.22 3.01 -11.33
CA SER A 81 4.83 3.36 -11.03
C SER A 81 4.03 3.46 -12.33
N ILE A 82 2.72 3.61 -12.20
CA ILE A 82 1.80 3.68 -13.33
C ILE A 82 2.19 4.80 -14.32
N SER A 83 2.44 4.44 -15.59
CA SER A 83 2.97 5.38 -16.61
C SER A 83 1.95 6.44 -17.03
N LYS A 84 2.45 7.66 -17.34
CA LYS A 84 1.69 8.77 -17.96
C LYS A 84 1.68 8.69 -19.50
N THR A 85 2.51 7.83 -20.10
CA THR A 85 2.79 7.87 -21.55
C THR A 85 2.13 6.73 -22.31
N GLY A 86 1.18 7.10 -23.16
CA GLY A 86 0.45 6.26 -24.08
C GLY A 86 -0.96 6.83 -24.24
N GLY A 87 -1.44 7.02 -25.48
CA GLY A 87 -2.83 7.41 -25.74
C GLY A 87 -3.87 6.38 -25.26
N ASP A 88 -3.39 5.33 -24.61
CA ASP A 88 -4.14 4.31 -23.93
C ASP A 88 -3.85 4.47 -22.43
N LEU A 89 -4.66 5.30 -21.76
CA LEU A 89 -4.85 5.36 -20.30
C LEU A 89 -5.38 4.00 -19.78
N TYR A 90 -4.90 2.87 -20.28
CA TYR A 90 -5.29 1.51 -19.91
C TYR A 90 -4.13 0.51 -20.05
N ASN A 91 -3.01 0.91 -20.67
CA ASN A 91 -1.77 0.13 -20.71
C ASN A 91 -0.98 0.35 -19.41
N TYR A 92 -1.55 -0.17 -18.32
CA TYR A 92 -1.17 0.08 -16.92
C TYR A 92 -0.34 -1.04 -16.27
N ASP A 93 0.26 -1.91 -17.07
CA ASP A 93 0.96 -3.11 -16.57
C ASP A 93 2.29 -2.82 -15.86
N PHE A 94 2.72 -1.55 -15.76
CA PHE A 94 4.03 -1.19 -15.20
C PHE A 94 4.18 -1.36 -13.68
N SER A 95 3.08 -1.38 -12.91
CA SER A 95 3.19 -1.28 -11.44
C SER A 95 2.20 -2.12 -10.64
N GLY A 96 1.10 -2.55 -11.24
CA GLY A 96 0.06 -3.32 -10.57
C GLY A 96 -0.85 -3.99 -11.57
N ARG A 97 -1.61 -4.98 -11.10
CA ARG A 97 -2.50 -5.77 -11.97
C ARG A 97 -3.90 -5.81 -11.42
N TRP A 98 -4.87 -5.78 -12.34
CA TRP A 98 -6.28 -5.97 -12.04
C TRP A 98 -6.75 -7.30 -12.63
N VAL A 99 -7.16 -8.25 -11.79
CA VAL A 99 -7.54 -9.62 -12.20
C VAL A 99 -9.01 -9.87 -11.91
N ASN A 100 -9.72 -10.43 -12.90
CA ASN A 100 -11.14 -10.79 -12.87
C ASN A 100 -12.10 -9.62 -12.63
N VAL A 101 -12.51 -8.97 -13.72
CA VAL A 101 -13.68 -8.07 -13.70
C VAL A 101 -14.79 -8.74 -14.49
N SER A 102 -15.63 -9.49 -13.79
CA SER A 102 -16.75 -10.21 -14.39
C SER A 102 -18.00 -9.34 -14.58
N ALA A 103 -18.00 -8.08 -14.13
CA ALA A 103 -19.11 -7.15 -14.31
C ALA A 103 -18.82 -6.21 -15.49
N GLU A 104 -19.67 -6.26 -16.53
CA GLU A 104 -19.77 -5.19 -17.52
C GLU A 104 -20.04 -3.87 -16.78
N GLY A 105 -19.05 -2.98 -16.70
CA GLY A 105 -19.18 -1.67 -16.03
C GLY A 105 -18.34 -1.49 -14.76
N ALA A 106 -17.73 -2.54 -14.19
CA ALA A 106 -16.72 -2.36 -13.16
C ALA A 106 -15.43 -1.83 -13.83
N GLY A 107 -15.28 -0.52 -13.81
CA GLY A 107 -14.09 0.15 -14.31
C GLY A 107 -12.98 0.09 -13.26
N ARG A 108 -11.73 0.00 -13.69
CA ARG A 108 -10.61 0.47 -12.86
C ARG A 108 -10.90 1.92 -12.44
N PRO A 109 -10.42 2.39 -11.26
CA PRO A 109 -10.53 3.80 -10.91
C PRO A 109 -10.10 4.69 -12.08
N ALA A 110 -10.98 5.59 -12.52
CA ALA A 110 -10.77 6.40 -13.72
C ALA A 110 -9.63 7.42 -13.54
N GLU A 111 -9.34 7.80 -12.29
CA GLU A 111 -8.29 8.74 -11.96
C GLU A 111 -7.01 8.01 -11.56
N VAL A 112 -5.96 8.23 -12.35
CA VAL A 112 -4.60 7.75 -12.05
C VAL A 112 -3.85 8.83 -11.32
N HIS A 113 -4.13 8.94 -10.01
CA HIS A 113 -3.44 9.89 -9.14
C HIS A 113 -2.05 9.38 -8.80
N PHE A 114 -1.04 9.91 -9.48
CA PHE A 114 0.35 9.83 -9.04
C PHE A 114 0.74 11.20 -8.51
N ASP A 115 0.62 11.35 -7.20
CA ASP A 115 0.97 12.52 -6.43
C ASP A 115 1.90 12.10 -5.29
N PRO A 116 3.22 12.11 -5.54
CA PRO A 116 4.18 11.64 -4.56
C PRO A 116 4.34 12.60 -3.36
N GLU A 117 3.81 13.83 -3.42
CA GLU A 117 3.76 14.75 -2.27
C GLU A 117 2.79 14.21 -1.20
N ASN A 118 1.63 13.75 -1.64
CA ASN A 118 0.59 13.16 -0.79
C ASN A 118 0.74 11.65 -0.56
N HIS A 119 1.86 11.06 -1.00
CA HIS A 119 2.09 9.61 -0.98
C HIS A 119 1.01 8.84 -1.73
N HIS A 120 0.60 9.37 -2.88
CA HIS A 120 -0.29 8.71 -3.83
C HIS A 120 0.51 8.21 -5.02
N TYR A 121 0.64 6.90 -5.18
CA TYR A 121 1.36 6.28 -6.30
C TYR A 121 0.40 5.65 -7.32
N GLY A 122 -0.90 5.88 -7.14
CA GLY A 122 -1.99 5.38 -7.97
C GLY A 122 -2.57 4.07 -7.41
N TRP A 123 -3.69 3.62 -7.97
CA TRP A 123 -4.40 2.40 -7.54
C TRP A 123 -3.55 1.12 -7.58
N ALA A 124 -2.48 1.13 -8.37
CA ALA A 124 -1.53 0.03 -8.54
C ALA A 124 -0.27 0.18 -7.67
N GLY A 125 -0.10 1.34 -7.03
CA GLY A 125 1.12 1.72 -6.34
C GLY A 125 2.36 1.68 -7.24
N SER A 126 3.49 1.30 -6.64
CA SER A 126 4.78 1.11 -7.28
C SER A 126 5.12 -0.38 -7.36
N TRP A 127 5.74 -0.81 -8.45
CA TRP A 127 6.41 -2.10 -8.51
C TRP A 127 7.88 -1.93 -8.17
N LEU A 128 8.25 -2.35 -6.96
CA LEU A 128 9.63 -2.35 -6.48
C LEU A 128 10.27 -3.71 -6.75
N ARG A 129 11.46 -3.74 -7.36
CA ARG A 129 12.19 -4.98 -7.67
C ARG A 129 13.70 -4.81 -7.49
N PHE A 130 14.34 -5.79 -6.86
CA PHE A 130 15.77 -5.76 -6.57
C PHE A 130 16.31 -7.15 -6.22
N PHE A 131 17.63 -7.26 -6.08
CA PHE A 131 18.26 -8.48 -5.57
C PHE A 131 18.55 -8.37 -4.07
N THR A 132 18.27 -9.41 -3.29
CA THR A 132 18.73 -9.57 -1.90
C THR A 132 19.88 -10.57 -1.83
N ALA A 133 20.79 -10.40 -0.88
CA ALA A 133 21.88 -11.34 -0.57
C ALA A 133 21.63 -12.19 0.69
N SER A 134 20.55 -11.97 1.44
CA SER A 134 20.25 -12.71 2.68
C SER A 134 18.78 -13.12 2.74
N PRO A 135 18.45 -14.38 3.07
CA PRO A 135 19.35 -15.47 3.47
C PRO A 135 20.12 -16.09 2.29
N THR A 136 19.65 -15.91 1.06
CA THR A 136 20.30 -16.36 -0.17
C THR A 136 20.22 -15.26 -1.23
N PHE A 137 21.02 -15.39 -2.29
CA PHE A 137 20.96 -14.46 -3.41
C PHE A 137 19.68 -14.66 -4.22
N ASN A 138 18.67 -13.81 -4.05
CA ASN A 138 17.37 -13.95 -4.69
C ASN A 138 16.95 -12.64 -5.35
N ALA A 139 16.18 -12.72 -6.44
CA ALA A 139 15.43 -11.56 -6.92
C ALA A 139 14.10 -11.47 -6.16
N VAL A 140 13.72 -10.27 -5.75
CA VAL A 140 12.52 -9.99 -4.97
C VAL A 140 11.74 -8.85 -5.62
N GLY A 141 10.42 -8.95 -5.61
CA GLY A 141 9.52 -7.95 -6.13
C GLY A 141 8.36 -7.69 -5.17
N TYR A 142 7.90 -6.44 -5.12
CA TYR A 142 6.73 -6.01 -4.36
C TYR A 142 5.75 -5.30 -5.27
N GLN A 143 4.50 -5.73 -5.26
CA GLN A 143 3.47 -5.25 -6.18
C GLN A 143 2.08 -5.33 -5.55
N ILE A 144 1.24 -4.32 -5.78
CA ILE A 144 -0.19 -4.42 -5.48
C ILE A 144 -0.89 -5.11 -6.65
N ILE A 145 -1.74 -6.08 -6.32
CA ILE A 145 -2.61 -6.74 -7.29
C ILE A 145 -4.02 -6.74 -6.73
N ARG A 146 -4.95 -6.16 -7.49
CA ARG A 146 -6.37 -6.28 -7.18
C ARG A 146 -6.91 -7.56 -7.80
N ARG A 147 -7.32 -8.51 -6.96
CA ARG A 147 -7.81 -9.82 -7.40
C ARG A 147 -8.68 -10.49 -6.33
N PRO A 148 -9.43 -11.53 -6.69
CA PRO A 148 -10.07 -12.37 -5.70
C PRO A 148 -9.08 -13.11 -4.82
N ALA A 149 -9.34 -13.14 -3.51
CA ALA A 149 -8.55 -13.88 -2.54
C ALA A 149 -8.58 -15.41 -2.78
N PHE A 150 -9.61 -15.90 -3.47
CA PHE A 150 -9.79 -17.32 -3.82
C PHE A 150 -10.26 -17.45 -5.28
N SER A 151 -9.92 -18.57 -5.93
CA SER A 151 -10.29 -18.83 -7.33
C SER A 151 -11.80 -18.80 -7.59
N ASP A 152 -12.58 -19.09 -6.56
CA ASP A 152 -14.05 -19.25 -6.64
C ASP A 152 -14.78 -18.04 -6.05
N SER A 153 -14.04 -17.00 -5.64
CA SER A 153 -14.60 -15.75 -5.15
C SER A 153 -14.74 -14.74 -6.29
N ASN A 154 -15.86 -14.03 -6.33
CA ASN A 154 -16.01 -12.82 -7.13
C ASN A 154 -15.61 -11.55 -6.34
N VAL A 155 -15.34 -11.70 -5.05
CA VAL A 155 -14.94 -10.61 -4.16
C VAL A 155 -13.45 -10.39 -4.35
N SER A 156 -13.11 -9.25 -4.97
CA SER A 156 -11.73 -8.81 -5.16
C SER A 156 -11.32 -7.84 -4.06
N SER A 157 -10.06 -7.93 -3.66
CA SER A 157 -9.40 -7.02 -2.72
C SER A 157 -8.05 -6.58 -3.29
N TYR A 158 -7.51 -5.49 -2.75
CA TYR A 158 -6.18 -5.01 -3.09
C TYR A 158 -5.14 -5.73 -2.23
N LEU A 159 -4.30 -6.55 -2.86
CA LEU A 159 -3.36 -7.41 -2.14
C LEU A 159 -1.93 -6.96 -2.43
N LEU A 160 -1.12 -6.72 -1.40
CA LEU A 160 0.31 -6.52 -1.55
C LEU A 160 1.00 -7.87 -1.59
N HIS A 161 1.68 -8.14 -2.70
CA HIS A 161 2.43 -9.36 -2.90
C HIS A 161 3.93 -9.14 -2.74
N ARG A 162 4.61 -10.15 -2.21
CA ARG A 162 6.07 -10.31 -2.22
C ARG A 162 6.45 -11.50 -3.10
N SER A 163 6.86 -11.23 -4.34
CA SER A 163 7.41 -12.25 -5.22
C SER A 163 8.87 -12.53 -4.88
N LEU A 164 9.27 -13.81 -4.95
CA LEU A 164 10.64 -14.24 -4.72
C LEU A 164 11.04 -15.28 -5.76
N ILE A 165 12.15 -15.03 -6.43
CA ILE A 165 12.79 -15.99 -7.32
C ILE A 165 13.97 -16.60 -6.57
N ARG A 166 14.02 -17.92 -6.54
CA ARG A 166 15.09 -18.66 -5.86
C ARG A 166 16.43 -18.45 -6.54
N MET A 167 17.50 -18.56 -5.75
CA MET A 167 18.89 -18.35 -6.16
C MET A 167 19.31 -19.09 -7.43
N ASP A 168 18.90 -20.33 -7.63
CA ASP A 168 19.22 -21.09 -8.84
C ASP A 168 18.72 -20.38 -10.11
N ARG A 169 17.47 -19.88 -10.06
CA ARG A 169 16.85 -19.13 -11.16
C ARG A 169 17.35 -17.70 -11.28
N THR A 170 17.62 -17.04 -10.15
CA THR A 170 18.22 -15.70 -10.15
C THR A 170 19.61 -15.70 -10.79
N LEU A 171 20.42 -16.73 -10.54
CA LEU A 171 21.73 -16.86 -11.18
C LEU A 171 21.63 -17.19 -12.68
N GLU A 172 20.61 -17.95 -13.09
CA GLU A 172 20.33 -18.26 -14.50
C GLU A 172 19.86 -17.02 -15.28
N GLY A 173 18.98 -16.21 -14.69
CA GLY A 173 18.45 -14.98 -15.29
C GLY A 173 19.44 -13.80 -15.33
N GLY A 174 20.54 -13.89 -14.59
CA GLY A 174 21.58 -12.86 -14.55
C GLY A 174 21.24 -11.66 -13.64
N PHE A 175 22.06 -10.61 -13.72
CA PHE A 175 22.02 -9.48 -12.77
C PHE A 175 21.21 -8.28 -13.25
N ASP A 176 20.54 -8.37 -14.39
CA ASP A 176 19.71 -7.26 -14.90
C ASP A 176 18.24 -7.49 -14.52
N ILE A 177 17.75 -6.74 -13.54
CA ILE A 177 16.39 -6.84 -12.97
C ILE A 177 15.30 -6.34 -13.94
N SER A 178 15.70 -5.70 -15.05
CA SER A 178 14.76 -5.17 -16.05
C SER A 178 14.44 -6.17 -17.17
N LEU A 179 15.15 -7.30 -17.24
CA LEU A 179 14.96 -8.30 -18.28
C LEU A 179 13.66 -9.09 -18.13
N GLY A 180 13.20 -9.63 -19.27
CA GLY A 180 12.00 -10.48 -19.35
C GLY A 180 12.01 -11.72 -18.46
N GLU A 181 13.19 -12.20 -18.04
CA GLU A 181 13.31 -13.29 -17.05
C GLU A 181 12.70 -12.92 -15.68
N TYR A 182 12.62 -11.61 -15.39
CA TYR A 182 12.05 -11.06 -14.17
C TYR A 182 10.68 -10.39 -14.41
N ALA A 183 10.28 -10.18 -15.66
CA ALA A 183 8.98 -9.62 -16.07
C ALA A 183 8.00 -10.72 -16.58
N ILE A 184 6.75 -10.36 -16.92
CA ILE A 184 5.72 -11.26 -17.47
C ILE A 184 6.25 -12.36 -18.42
N GLY A 185 5.91 -13.64 -18.15
CA GLY A 185 5.98 -14.69 -19.18
C GLY A 185 6.11 -16.14 -18.70
N THR A 186 4.98 -16.85 -18.57
CA THR A 186 4.78 -18.33 -18.60
C THR A 186 5.55 -19.26 -17.66
N THR A 187 6.64 -18.83 -17.03
CA THR A 187 7.45 -19.64 -16.13
C THR A 187 7.10 -19.32 -14.68
N SER A 188 7.24 -20.31 -13.80
CA SER A 188 6.99 -20.22 -12.35
C SER A 188 7.96 -19.30 -11.59
N SER A 189 8.61 -18.35 -12.27
CA SER A 189 9.78 -17.61 -11.83
C SER A 189 9.71 -16.11 -12.18
N ALA A 190 8.52 -15.53 -12.34
CA ALA A 190 8.38 -14.09 -12.60
C ALA A 190 8.25 -13.29 -11.29
N LEU A 191 8.82 -12.07 -11.24
CA LEU A 191 8.56 -11.13 -10.14
C LEU A 191 7.21 -10.43 -10.29
N GLU A 192 6.74 -10.32 -11.52
CA GLU A 192 5.50 -9.66 -11.87
C GLU A 192 4.31 -10.63 -11.77
N SER A 193 3.17 -10.15 -11.28
CA SER A 193 1.95 -10.97 -11.15
C SER A 193 2.10 -12.28 -10.35
N PRO A 194 2.67 -12.25 -9.13
CA PRO A 194 2.80 -13.45 -8.31
C PRO A 194 1.46 -14.14 -7.97
N ARG A 195 1.60 -15.38 -7.48
CA ARG A 195 0.50 -16.22 -7.01
C ARG A 195 -0.08 -15.70 -5.68
N LEU A 196 -1.26 -16.20 -5.32
CA LEU A 196 -1.96 -15.83 -4.07
C LEU A 196 -1.20 -16.24 -2.79
N ASP A 197 -0.33 -17.23 -2.87
CA ASP A 197 0.54 -17.65 -1.75
C ASP A 197 1.67 -16.64 -1.45
N ALA A 198 1.85 -15.63 -2.30
CA ALA A 198 2.83 -14.57 -2.13
C ALA A 198 2.25 -13.29 -1.49
N VAL A 199 0.98 -13.30 -1.06
CA VAL A 199 0.36 -12.16 -0.38
C VAL A 199 0.99 -11.97 0.99
N ILE A 200 1.34 -10.73 1.33
CA ILE A 200 1.92 -10.36 2.62
C ILE A 200 1.04 -9.37 3.40
N LEU A 201 0.11 -8.68 2.72
CA LEU A 201 -0.82 -7.74 3.34
C LEU A 201 -2.06 -7.57 2.46
N GLU A 202 -3.22 -7.44 3.08
CA GLU A 202 -4.52 -7.23 2.42
C GLU A 202 -4.95 -5.75 2.52
N ASP A 203 -5.91 -5.36 1.68
CA ASP A 203 -6.51 -4.02 1.59
C ASP A 203 -5.49 -2.87 1.46
N VAL A 204 -4.40 -3.14 0.74
CA VAL A 204 -3.34 -2.18 0.43
C VAL A 204 -3.67 -1.42 -0.85
N ILE A 205 -4.15 -0.20 -0.72
CA ILE A 205 -4.58 0.64 -1.84
C ILE A 205 -3.46 1.49 -2.44
N ASP A 206 -2.36 1.66 -1.70
CA ASP A 206 -1.20 2.38 -2.20
C ASP A 206 0.09 1.80 -1.61
N PHE A 207 1.12 1.74 -2.45
CA PHE A 207 2.44 1.28 -2.10
C PHE A 207 3.45 2.14 -2.86
N GLY A 208 4.29 2.83 -2.12
CA GLY A 208 5.19 3.83 -2.65
C GLY A 208 6.58 3.70 -2.09
N VAL A 209 7.56 4.22 -2.83
CA VAL A 209 8.91 4.38 -2.30
C VAL A 209 9.49 5.73 -2.66
N ARG A 210 10.23 6.29 -1.72
CA ARG A 210 11.17 7.39 -1.96
C ARG A 210 12.58 6.86 -1.83
N LEU A 211 13.41 7.17 -2.82
CA LEU A 211 14.78 6.71 -2.89
C LEU A 211 15.71 7.88 -2.62
N TYR A 212 16.72 7.65 -1.80
CA TYR A 212 17.70 8.67 -1.41
C TYR A 212 19.12 8.15 -1.55
N VAL A 213 20.05 9.08 -1.78
CA VAL A 213 21.50 8.85 -1.71
C VAL A 213 22.14 9.81 -0.73
N PHE A 214 23.23 9.37 -0.09
CA PHE A 214 24.03 10.27 0.73
C PHE A 214 24.85 11.20 -0.15
N GLU A 215 24.68 12.51 0.07
CA GLU A 215 25.44 13.55 -0.60
C GLU A 215 25.77 14.65 0.42
N ASP A 216 26.99 14.66 0.96
CA ASP A 216 27.40 15.61 2.00
C ASP A 216 27.27 17.09 1.58
N SER A 217 27.40 17.36 0.28
CA SER A 217 27.23 18.69 -0.31
C SER A 217 25.77 19.12 -0.48
N PHE A 218 24.82 18.19 -0.36
CA PHE A 218 23.41 18.49 -0.58
C PHE A 218 22.88 19.38 0.55
N PRO A 219 22.42 20.61 0.23
CA PRO A 219 22.05 21.59 1.25
C PRO A 219 20.76 21.22 2.00
N GLY A 220 19.97 20.27 1.49
CA GLY A 220 18.60 20.00 1.93
C GLY A 220 17.58 20.87 1.16
N ASN A 221 16.35 20.41 1.14
CA ASN A 221 15.18 21.14 0.64
C ASN A 221 13.93 20.74 1.46
N GLU A 222 12.73 21.12 0.98
CA GLU A 222 11.47 20.78 1.64
C GLU A 222 11.20 19.26 1.66
N ASP A 223 11.63 18.55 0.62
CA ASP A 223 11.35 17.12 0.43
C ASP A 223 12.41 16.19 1.04
N SER A 224 13.58 16.72 1.38
CA SER A 224 14.72 15.93 1.80
C SER A 224 15.69 16.70 2.70
N PRO A 225 16.16 16.09 3.81
CA PRO A 225 17.02 16.77 4.76
C PRO A 225 18.43 16.97 4.19
N ARG A 226 19.19 17.88 4.79
CA ARG A 226 20.60 18.10 4.46
C ARG A 226 21.39 16.79 4.50
N GLY A 227 22.21 16.53 3.48
CA GLY A 227 23.03 15.31 3.38
C GLY A 227 22.34 14.10 2.75
N LEU A 228 21.03 14.16 2.51
CA LEU A 228 20.24 13.13 1.84
C LEU A 228 19.56 13.74 0.63
N ARG A 229 19.96 13.32 -0.57
CA ARG A 229 19.33 13.76 -1.80
C ARG A 229 18.27 12.76 -2.22
N LEU A 230 17.05 13.22 -2.43
CA LEU A 230 16.00 12.45 -3.07
C LEU A 230 16.36 12.20 -4.55
N ILE A 231 16.26 10.95 -5.01
CA ILE A 231 16.55 10.54 -6.38
C ILE A 231 15.33 9.94 -7.09
N PHE A 232 14.31 9.51 -6.33
CA PHE A 232 13.02 9.08 -6.88
C PHE A 232 11.91 9.27 -5.85
N PRO A 233 10.69 9.70 -6.25
CA PRO A 233 10.32 10.23 -7.55
C PRO A 233 10.73 11.71 -7.62
N ALA A 234 11.92 11.99 -8.13
CA ALA A 234 12.52 13.33 -8.08
C ALA A 234 12.98 13.81 -9.43
N ASN A 235 12.95 15.12 -9.60
CA ASN A 235 13.63 15.77 -10.71
C ASN A 235 15.15 15.83 -10.48
N GLY A 236 15.87 16.34 -11.48
CA GLY A 236 17.33 16.48 -11.41
C GLY A 236 17.86 17.32 -10.23
N SER A 237 17.03 18.13 -9.58
CA SER A 237 17.39 18.94 -8.40
C SER A 237 17.15 18.21 -7.07
N GLY A 238 16.62 16.97 -7.09
CA GLY A 238 16.29 16.22 -5.88
C GLY A 238 15.03 16.73 -5.17
N VAL A 239 14.09 17.30 -5.94
CA VAL A 239 12.77 17.75 -5.49
C VAL A 239 11.72 16.78 -6.03
N LEU A 240 10.67 16.50 -5.27
CA LEU A 240 9.58 15.62 -5.67
C LEU A 240 9.01 16.01 -7.05
N SER A 241 8.63 15.02 -7.83
CA SER A 241 8.08 15.25 -9.16
C SER A 241 7.18 14.12 -9.64
N ASP A 242 6.01 14.49 -10.16
CA ASP A 242 5.00 13.59 -10.76
C ASP A 242 5.43 12.99 -12.12
N SER A 243 6.51 13.52 -12.67
CA SER A 243 6.99 13.26 -14.03
C SER A 243 7.95 12.08 -14.09
N TYR A 244 8.55 11.71 -12.96
CA TYR A 244 9.52 10.62 -12.84
C TYR A 244 8.86 9.42 -12.18
N ARG A 245 8.43 8.47 -13.01
CA ARG A 245 7.65 7.29 -12.61
C ARG A 245 8.42 5.99 -12.72
N GLU A 246 9.66 6.05 -13.18
CA GLU A 246 10.56 4.90 -13.20
C GLU A 246 11.95 5.30 -12.69
N HIS A 247 12.57 4.38 -11.97
CA HIS A 247 13.96 4.47 -11.55
C HIS A 247 14.65 3.15 -11.84
N LEU A 248 15.72 3.16 -12.64
CA LEU A 248 16.51 1.97 -12.99
C LEU A 248 17.94 2.16 -12.52
N ALA A 249 18.25 1.68 -11.31
CA ALA A 249 19.54 1.86 -10.69
C ALA A 249 20.58 0.88 -11.25
N SER A 250 21.62 1.40 -11.88
CA SER A 250 22.69 0.62 -12.52
C SER A 250 24.10 1.01 -12.05
N THR A 251 24.24 2.09 -11.26
CA THR A 251 25.52 2.55 -10.72
C THR A 251 25.45 2.96 -9.26
N ALA A 252 26.46 2.63 -8.45
CA ALA A 252 26.55 3.10 -7.06
C ALA A 252 27.20 4.48 -6.93
N TYR A 253 27.82 5.01 -7.98
CA TYR A 253 28.67 6.20 -7.92
C TYR A 253 28.38 7.18 -9.07
N GLY A 254 28.97 8.38 -9.02
CA GLY A 254 28.84 9.40 -10.07
C GLY A 254 27.69 10.39 -9.85
N ASN A 255 27.57 11.38 -10.74
CA ASN A 255 26.65 12.51 -10.59
C ASN A 255 25.32 12.35 -11.35
N ASP A 256 25.11 11.18 -11.98
CA ASP A 256 23.86 10.89 -12.68
C ASP A 256 22.88 10.19 -11.74
N TYR A 257 22.12 11.00 -11.00
CA TYR A 257 21.15 10.53 -10.00
C TYR A 257 20.00 9.70 -10.58
N SER A 258 19.74 9.78 -11.89
CA SER A 258 18.64 9.02 -12.54
C SER A 258 18.86 7.51 -12.58
N ILE A 259 20.11 7.08 -12.39
CA ILE A 259 20.52 5.67 -12.40
C ILE A 259 21.29 5.26 -11.13
N ARG A 260 21.31 6.14 -10.12
CA ARG A 260 22.01 5.87 -8.85
C ARG A 260 21.30 4.81 -8.04
N TYR A 261 22.06 3.86 -7.51
CA TYR A 261 21.58 2.91 -6.53
C TYR A 261 21.29 3.62 -5.20
N PRO A 262 20.11 3.40 -4.58
CA PRO A 262 19.75 4.09 -3.35
C PRO A 262 20.56 3.62 -2.14
N ASP A 263 20.91 4.57 -1.28
CA ASP A 263 21.51 4.31 0.03
C ASP A 263 20.45 4.15 1.13
N VAL A 264 19.36 4.92 0.99
CA VAL A 264 18.21 4.90 1.90
C VAL A 264 16.93 4.82 1.07
N ILE A 265 16.03 3.95 1.48
CA ILE A 265 14.71 3.77 0.87
C ILE A 265 13.68 4.06 1.95
N GLU A 266 12.79 5.01 1.71
CA GLU A 266 11.59 5.17 2.51
C GLU A 266 10.45 4.44 1.81
N VAL A 267 9.82 3.51 2.51
CA VAL A 267 8.69 2.73 2.01
C VAL A 267 7.41 3.28 2.62
N PHE A 268 6.36 3.39 1.80
CA PHE A 268 5.03 3.80 2.19
C PHE A 268 4.03 2.69 1.84
N VAL A 269 3.13 2.41 2.76
CA VAL A 269 2.01 1.50 2.57
C VAL A 269 0.76 2.20 3.07
N ARG A 270 -0.28 2.29 2.24
CA ARG A 270 -1.58 2.82 2.62
C ARG A 270 -2.59 1.69 2.69
N VAL A 271 -3.19 1.50 3.86
CA VAL A 271 -4.07 0.36 4.15
C VAL A 271 -5.44 0.89 4.56
N LEU A 272 -6.49 0.31 4.00
CA LEU A 272 -7.87 0.59 4.40
C LEU A 272 -8.24 -0.19 5.66
N ASP A 273 -9.17 0.37 6.45
CA ASP A 273 -9.92 -0.44 7.40
C ASP A 273 -10.99 -1.29 6.69
N ASP A 274 -11.54 -2.30 7.38
CA ASP A 274 -12.55 -3.21 6.83
C ASP A 274 -13.75 -2.47 6.21
N VAL A 275 -14.14 -1.33 6.80
CA VAL A 275 -15.27 -0.53 6.33
C VAL A 275 -14.90 0.18 5.02
N GLY A 276 -13.71 0.76 4.94
CA GLY A 276 -13.17 1.37 3.75
C GLY A 276 -13.03 0.38 2.60
N ALA A 277 -12.56 -0.84 2.88
CA ALA A 277 -12.45 -1.90 1.88
C ALA A 277 -13.82 -2.27 1.29
N ASP A 278 -14.85 -2.37 2.14
CA ASP A 278 -16.23 -2.65 1.71
C ASP A 278 -16.86 -1.47 0.95
N LEU A 279 -16.61 -0.24 1.37
CA LEU A 279 -17.09 0.97 0.68
C LEU A 279 -16.44 1.14 -0.68
N LEU A 280 -15.12 0.90 -0.76
CA LEU A 280 -14.37 0.98 -2.02
C LEU A 280 -14.88 -0.05 -3.00
N ARG A 281 -15.13 -1.28 -2.55
CA ARG A 281 -15.72 -2.33 -3.37
C ARG A 281 -17.09 -1.94 -3.93
N GLN A 282 -17.98 -1.40 -3.09
CA GLN A 282 -19.30 -0.92 -3.54
C GLN A 282 -19.17 0.20 -4.57
N SER A 283 -18.23 1.13 -4.37
CA SER A 283 -17.94 2.21 -5.32
C SER A 283 -17.47 1.67 -6.68
N GLU A 284 -16.57 0.68 -6.67
CA GLU A 284 -16.08 0.01 -7.88
C GLU A 284 -17.15 -0.81 -8.61
N ASP A 285 -18.12 -1.36 -7.89
CA ASP A 285 -19.28 -2.06 -8.45
C ASP A 285 -20.37 -1.11 -8.97
N GLY A 286 -20.19 0.21 -8.83
CA GLY A 286 -21.13 1.24 -9.25
C GLY A 286 -22.32 1.45 -8.31
N GLU A 287 -22.29 0.83 -7.13
CA GLU A 287 -23.31 0.95 -6.08
C GLU A 287 -22.96 1.99 -5.00
N GLY A 288 -21.70 2.43 -4.96
CA GLY A 288 -21.19 3.39 -3.98
C GLY A 288 -21.63 4.83 -4.22
N LEU A 289 -21.80 5.57 -3.12
CA LEU A 289 -22.12 7.00 -3.13
C LEU A 289 -20.90 7.89 -2.89
N LEU A 290 -19.79 7.30 -2.44
CA LEU A 290 -18.55 7.98 -2.12
C LEU A 290 -17.51 7.77 -3.23
N THR A 291 -16.71 8.80 -3.48
CA THR A 291 -15.58 8.69 -4.41
C THR A 291 -14.43 7.89 -3.79
N TYR A 292 -13.47 7.47 -4.63
CA TYR A 292 -12.25 6.82 -4.17
C TYR A 292 -11.54 7.67 -3.11
N GLU A 293 -11.38 8.96 -3.36
CA GLU A 293 -10.68 9.91 -2.51
C GLU A 293 -11.35 10.06 -1.14
N GLU A 294 -12.68 10.18 -1.11
CA GLU A 294 -13.44 10.31 0.14
C GLU A 294 -13.25 9.06 1.02
N ILE A 295 -13.31 7.87 0.41
CA ILE A 295 -13.11 6.61 1.13
C ILE A 295 -11.67 6.51 1.66
N VAL A 296 -10.69 6.89 0.83
CA VAL A 296 -9.27 6.84 1.19
C VAL A 296 -8.94 7.84 2.30
N GLU A 297 -9.53 9.03 2.29
CA GLU A 297 -9.32 10.06 3.31
C GLU A 297 -9.91 9.63 4.67
N ASP A 298 -11.12 9.07 4.67
CA ASP A 298 -11.83 8.72 5.90
C ASP A 298 -11.42 7.37 6.49
N HIS A 299 -11.01 6.41 5.66
CA HIS A 299 -10.83 5.01 6.06
C HIS A 299 -9.43 4.44 5.83
N ALA A 300 -8.51 5.19 5.22
CA ALA A 300 -7.15 4.70 5.02
C ALA A 300 -6.14 5.30 6.02
N ARG A 301 -5.11 4.52 6.35
CA ARG A 301 -3.94 5.00 7.10
C ARG A 301 -2.67 4.77 6.30
N VAL A 302 -1.76 5.74 6.36
CA VAL A 302 -0.44 5.66 5.74
C VAL A 302 0.58 5.26 6.80
N TYR A 303 1.32 4.22 6.49
CA TYR A 303 2.46 3.74 7.27
C TYR A 303 3.72 3.98 6.46
N SER A 304 4.76 4.50 7.10
CA SER A 304 6.05 4.69 6.45
C SER A 304 7.21 4.17 7.28
N ARG A 305 8.28 3.79 6.59
CA ARG A 305 9.53 3.37 7.22
C ARG A 305 10.73 3.73 6.37
N MET A 306 11.67 4.46 6.97
CA MET A 306 12.97 4.75 6.37
C MET A 306 13.95 3.62 6.66
N ILE A 307 14.50 3.02 5.61
CA ILE A 307 15.33 1.83 5.65
C ILE A 307 16.68 2.16 5.01
N ARG A 308 17.74 2.01 5.81
CA ARG A 308 19.11 2.16 5.32
C ARG A 308 19.62 0.81 4.84
N ARG A 309 20.10 0.74 3.61
CA ARG A 309 20.77 -0.45 3.11
C ARG A 309 22.02 -0.77 3.93
N ARG A 310 22.17 -2.03 4.34
CA ARG A 310 23.39 -2.51 5.03
C ARG A 310 24.31 -3.32 4.12
N GLY A 311 23.79 -3.83 3.00
CA GLY A 311 24.57 -4.51 1.97
C GLY A 311 25.75 -3.65 1.48
N LYS A 312 26.96 -4.21 1.44
CA LYS A 312 28.11 -3.56 0.80
C LYS A 312 28.05 -3.84 -0.70
N GLY A 313 28.09 -2.79 -1.51
CA GLY A 313 28.47 -2.96 -2.92
C GLY A 313 29.91 -3.45 -2.97
N VAL A 314 30.15 -4.59 -3.61
CA VAL A 314 31.52 -5.04 -3.86
C VAL A 314 32.00 -4.29 -5.10
N GLY A 315 32.79 -3.24 -4.89
CA GLY A 315 33.52 -2.59 -5.97
C GLY A 315 34.52 -3.58 -6.56
N GLY A 316 34.44 -3.81 -7.87
CA GLY A 316 35.48 -4.51 -8.63
C GLY A 316 36.72 -3.66 -8.80
#